data_AF-A0A9P0ALQ3-F1
#
_entry.id   AF-A0A9P0ALQ3-F1
#
_cell.length_a   1.000
_cell.length_b   1.000
_cell.length_c   1.000
_cell.angle_alpha   90.00
_cell.angle_beta   90.00
_cell.angle_gamma   90.00
#
_symmetry.space_group_name_H-M   'P 1'
#
loop_
_entity.id
_entity.type
_entity.pdbx_description
1 polymer ?
#
loop_
_entity_poly.entity_id
_entity_poly.type
_entity_poly.pdbx_seq_one_letter_code
_entity_poly.pdbx_strand_id
1 'polypeptide(L)'
;MADASNMLTLLLPGTAITYYGDEIGMEDYKALGKEDLAIIDKKDFFRTPFQWDDSHQAGFSTATKTWLPVNPNFWNVNLARAKRDDNSHYKVYKRLVETRQTPTGQYGDLLTYVPSEWVFAFTRVLHGQPTYLTMINMGTDYAYVQPTKMIPNTTDTLIVQSASLNSGYSNGEVIPLIQHGKHLDFMMRPKSSVVLMTNDEQVSITPPGYRLPASTNGPMYLPPPPTYLPPYPSGPGPERPKVDPDNSFGMGPGGVPPGPGMGPGFGFNPDWMTNDRMKPPFMPPGRPSRTTVSPDSKPKNAASAVSPAAAVFVQLISAYFAYFKER
;
A
#
# COMPACT_ATOMS: atom_id res chain seq x y z
N MET A 1 3.59 3.48 6.21
CA MET A 1 3.45 2.01 6.39
C MET A 1 2.73 1.31 5.24
N ALA A 2 2.43 1.97 4.13
CA ALA A 2 1.75 1.34 2.98
C ALA A 2 2.48 0.07 2.49
N ASP A 3 3.81 0.15 2.33
CA ASP A 3 4.63 -0.99 1.89
C ASP A 3 4.52 -2.21 2.82
N ALA A 4 4.52 -1.98 4.14
CA ALA A 4 4.41 -3.04 5.13
C ALA A 4 3.07 -3.78 5.05
N SER A 5 1.97 -3.05 4.83
CA SER A 5 0.65 -3.66 4.60
C SER A 5 0.64 -4.45 3.30
N ASN A 6 1.21 -3.90 2.23
CA ASN A 6 1.29 -4.59 0.93
C ASN A 6 2.13 -5.87 1.03
N MET A 7 3.24 -5.86 1.76
CA MET A 7 4.07 -7.04 2.02
C MET A 7 3.28 -8.12 2.78
N LEU A 8 2.55 -7.72 3.83
CA LEU A 8 1.73 -8.65 4.59
C LEU A 8 0.62 -9.26 3.72
N THR A 9 -0.16 -8.44 3.03
CA THR A 9 -1.30 -8.88 2.22
C THR A 9 -0.87 -9.75 1.04
N LEU A 10 0.22 -9.40 0.34
CA LEU A 10 0.64 -10.11 -0.87
C LEU A 10 1.44 -11.38 -0.58
N LEU A 11 2.19 -11.43 0.52
CA LEU A 11 3.11 -12.55 0.79
C LEU A 11 2.57 -13.55 1.82
N LEU A 12 1.42 -13.30 2.45
CA LEU A 12 0.70 -14.33 3.18
C LEU A 12 0.04 -15.35 2.23
N PRO A 13 -0.16 -16.61 2.67
CA PRO A 13 -0.85 -17.62 1.90
C PRO A 13 -2.34 -17.28 1.70
N GLY A 14 -2.96 -17.90 0.69
CA GLY A 14 -4.36 -17.62 0.33
C GLY A 14 -4.49 -16.53 -0.72
N THR A 15 -5.63 -15.86 -0.80
CA THR A 15 -5.92 -14.82 -1.82
C THR A 15 -5.64 -13.43 -1.28
N ALA A 16 -4.76 -12.69 -1.93
CA ALA A 16 -4.52 -11.28 -1.63
C ALA A 16 -5.65 -10.41 -2.19
N ILE A 17 -6.14 -9.48 -1.37
CA ILE A 17 -7.14 -8.48 -1.77
C ILE A 17 -6.52 -7.10 -1.57
N THR A 18 -6.51 -6.29 -2.62
CA THR A 18 -5.97 -4.92 -2.60
C THR A 18 -7.09 -3.94 -2.91
N TYR A 19 -7.22 -2.86 -2.13
CA TYR A 19 -8.13 -1.78 -2.45
C TYR A 19 -7.46 -0.82 -3.45
N TYR A 20 -8.24 -0.21 -4.34
CA TYR A 20 -7.64 0.70 -5.33
C TYR A 20 -6.93 1.85 -4.61
N GLY A 21 -5.74 2.20 -5.08
CA GLY A 21 -4.94 3.26 -4.48
C GLY A 21 -3.92 2.77 -3.46
N ASP A 22 -4.08 1.58 -2.87
CA ASP A 22 -3.09 0.98 -1.96
C ASP A 22 -1.73 0.78 -2.64
N GLU A 23 -1.72 0.54 -3.95
CA GLU A 23 -0.52 0.31 -4.74
C GLU A 23 0.30 1.60 -4.98
N ILE A 24 -0.34 2.77 -4.89
CA ILE A 24 0.34 4.07 -4.96
C ILE A 24 0.40 4.80 -3.61
N GLY A 25 -0.22 4.22 -2.57
CA GLY A 25 -0.31 4.83 -1.24
C GLY A 25 -1.26 6.01 -1.18
N MET A 26 -2.45 5.91 -1.79
CA MET A 26 -3.51 6.91 -1.64
C MET A 26 -3.86 7.09 -0.15
N GLU A 27 -4.07 8.35 0.23
CA GLU A 27 -4.40 8.73 1.60
C GLU A 27 -5.86 9.18 1.70
N ASP A 28 -6.47 8.95 2.86
CA ASP A 28 -7.79 9.46 3.17
C ASP A 28 -7.85 11.00 3.02
N TYR A 29 -8.86 11.51 2.33
CA TYR A 29 -9.12 12.95 2.31
C TYR A 29 -10.07 13.38 3.45
N LYS A 30 -9.56 13.35 4.69
CA LYS A 30 -10.36 13.62 5.91
C LYS A 30 -10.94 15.04 5.99
N ALA A 31 -10.40 15.99 5.24
CA ALA A 31 -10.94 17.35 5.21
C ALA A 31 -12.27 17.46 4.45
N LEU A 32 -12.66 16.43 3.69
CA LEU A 32 -13.99 16.35 3.06
C LEU A 32 -15.13 16.55 4.05
N GLY A 33 -14.99 16.03 5.28
CA GLY A 33 -16.02 16.18 6.31
C GLY A 33 -16.10 17.57 6.95
N LYS A 34 -15.26 18.52 6.55
CA LYS A 34 -15.25 19.91 7.05
C LYS A 34 -15.82 20.91 6.05
N GLU A 35 -15.93 20.52 4.79
CA GLU A 35 -16.71 21.27 3.82
C GLU A 35 -18.18 20.96 4.11
N ASP A 36 -19.04 21.97 4.28
CA ASP A 36 -20.47 21.88 4.65
C ASP A 36 -21.32 21.12 3.61
N LEU A 37 -20.95 19.87 3.32
CA LEU A 37 -21.60 18.96 2.42
C LEU A 37 -22.35 17.97 3.30
N ALA A 38 -23.63 18.27 3.57
CA ALA A 38 -24.55 17.48 4.39
C ALA A 38 -24.77 16.02 3.90
N ILE A 39 -24.03 15.57 2.88
CA ILE A 39 -24.16 14.31 2.16
C ILE A 39 -22.89 13.43 2.30
N ILE A 40 -21.80 13.95 2.88
CA ILE A 40 -20.53 13.20 2.98
C ILE A 40 -20.54 12.28 4.21
N ASP A 41 -20.40 10.98 3.98
CA ASP A 41 -20.15 9.98 5.03
C ASP A 41 -18.65 9.94 5.34
N LYS A 42 -18.27 9.54 6.56
CA LYS A 42 -16.87 9.26 6.93
C LYS A 42 -16.23 8.21 6.02
N LYS A 43 -17.04 7.36 5.39
CA LYS A 43 -16.59 6.37 4.41
C LYS A 43 -16.10 7.01 3.11
N ASP A 44 -16.52 8.22 2.80
CA ASP A 44 -16.15 8.90 1.57
C ASP A 44 -14.71 9.44 1.63
N PHE A 45 -14.10 9.46 2.83
CA PHE A 45 -12.70 9.83 3.01
C PHE A 45 -11.74 8.92 2.23
N PHE A 46 -12.07 7.63 2.11
CA PHE A 46 -11.26 6.63 1.40
C PHE A 46 -11.86 6.22 0.05
N ARG A 47 -12.90 6.92 -0.42
CA ARG A 47 -13.53 6.66 -1.74
C ARG A 47 -13.26 7.75 -2.77
N THR A 48 -12.28 8.60 -2.49
CA THR A 48 -11.91 9.70 -3.40
C THR A 48 -11.47 9.16 -4.75
N PRO A 49 -11.72 9.90 -5.85
CA PRO A 49 -11.35 9.43 -7.18
C PRO A 49 -9.86 9.08 -7.30
N PHE A 50 -9.57 8.06 -8.10
CA PHE A 50 -8.21 7.57 -8.31
C PHE A 50 -7.27 8.65 -8.87
N GLN A 51 -6.02 8.67 -8.39
CA GLN A 51 -5.02 9.66 -8.75
C GLN A 51 -4.11 9.16 -9.89
N TRP A 52 -4.54 9.32 -11.15
CA TRP A 52 -3.82 8.82 -12.32
C TRP A 52 -2.56 9.63 -12.63
N ASP A 53 -2.69 10.96 -12.68
CA ASP A 53 -1.61 11.90 -13.02
C ASP A 53 -1.77 13.25 -12.29
N ASP A 54 -0.97 14.25 -12.67
CA ASP A 54 -0.98 15.61 -12.12
C ASP A 54 -1.87 16.58 -12.89
N SER A 55 -2.68 16.10 -13.84
CA SER A 55 -3.61 16.91 -14.62
C SER A 55 -4.89 17.24 -13.84
N HIS A 56 -5.81 17.94 -14.49
CA HIS A 56 -7.10 18.32 -13.91
C HIS A 56 -7.85 17.08 -13.38
N GLN A 57 -8.37 17.17 -12.14
CA GLN A 57 -8.97 16.05 -11.41
C GLN A 57 -8.10 14.79 -11.34
N ALA A 58 -6.77 14.96 -11.27
CA ALA A 58 -5.77 13.88 -11.28
C ALA A 58 -5.91 12.89 -12.45
N GLY A 59 -6.39 13.36 -13.61
CA GLY A 59 -6.65 12.52 -14.78
C GLY A 59 -7.87 11.60 -14.64
N PHE A 60 -8.63 11.69 -13.54
CA PHE A 60 -9.85 10.90 -13.33
C PHE A 60 -11.01 11.35 -14.21
N SER A 61 -11.15 12.67 -14.42
CA SER A 61 -12.24 13.24 -15.21
C SER A 61 -11.85 14.56 -15.87
N THR A 62 -12.42 14.83 -17.05
CA THR A 62 -12.35 16.13 -17.71
C THR A 62 -13.44 17.10 -17.24
N ALA A 63 -14.44 16.62 -16.49
CA ALA A 63 -15.52 17.46 -15.98
C ALA A 63 -15.02 18.40 -14.88
N THR A 64 -15.63 19.60 -14.78
CA THR A 64 -15.26 20.63 -13.80
C THR A 64 -15.34 20.16 -12.35
N LYS A 65 -16.28 19.25 -12.04
CA LYS A 65 -16.46 18.67 -10.71
C LYS A 65 -16.70 17.17 -10.81
N THR A 66 -16.08 16.42 -9.91
CA THR A 66 -16.32 14.99 -9.68
C THR A 66 -17.37 14.79 -8.58
N TRP A 67 -17.89 13.57 -8.44
CA TRP A 67 -18.88 13.21 -7.42
C TRP A 67 -18.33 13.31 -5.98
N LEU A 68 -17.02 13.09 -5.82
CA LEU A 68 -16.24 13.44 -4.64
C LEU A 68 -14.99 14.23 -5.07
N PRO A 69 -14.56 15.25 -4.32
CA PRO A 69 -13.29 15.91 -4.56
C PRO A 69 -12.10 14.93 -4.55
N VAL A 70 -11.16 15.14 -5.47
CA VAL A 70 -9.87 14.44 -5.48
C VAL A 70 -9.02 14.90 -4.29
N ASN A 71 -8.23 14.00 -3.70
CA ASN A 71 -7.32 14.37 -2.62
C ASN A 71 -6.32 15.44 -3.11
N PRO A 72 -6.16 16.58 -2.41
CA PRO A 72 -5.25 17.66 -2.82
C PRO A 72 -3.77 17.25 -2.97
N ASN A 73 -3.37 16.08 -2.46
CA ASN A 73 -2.00 15.57 -2.61
C ASN A 73 -1.72 14.93 -4.00
N PHE A 74 -2.70 14.91 -4.92
CA PHE A 74 -2.58 14.21 -6.21
C PHE A 74 -1.41 14.65 -7.10
N TRP A 75 -0.98 15.91 -7.00
CA TRP A 75 0.20 16.42 -7.72
C TRP A 75 1.50 15.70 -7.29
N ASN A 76 1.54 15.15 -6.07
CA ASN A 76 2.67 14.41 -5.53
C ASN A 76 2.45 12.90 -5.50
N VAL A 77 1.24 12.46 -5.14
CA VAL A 77 0.86 11.04 -5.08
C VAL A 77 0.00 10.73 -6.31
N ASN A 78 0.59 10.17 -7.37
CA ASN A 78 -0.18 9.69 -8.53
C ASN A 78 0.57 8.58 -9.27
N LEU A 79 -0.17 7.81 -10.06
CA LEU A 79 0.37 6.65 -10.77
C LEU A 79 1.44 7.04 -11.81
N ALA A 80 1.23 8.10 -12.59
CA ALA A 80 2.18 8.54 -13.61
C ALA A 80 3.55 8.88 -13.01
N ARG A 81 3.56 9.55 -11.86
CA ARG A 81 4.78 9.83 -11.10
C ARG A 81 5.36 8.58 -10.47
N ALA A 82 4.55 7.77 -9.79
CA ALA A 82 5.01 6.53 -9.15
C ALA A 82 5.64 5.54 -10.15
N LYS A 83 5.19 5.54 -11.41
CA LYS A 83 5.82 4.76 -12.49
C LYS A 83 7.21 5.29 -12.89
N ARG A 84 7.40 6.61 -12.90
CA ARG A 84 8.67 7.26 -13.26
C ARG A 84 9.71 7.12 -12.14
N ASP A 85 9.31 7.38 -10.90
CA ASP A 85 10.21 7.41 -9.74
C ASP A 85 10.83 6.03 -9.47
N ASP A 86 12.16 5.95 -9.30
CA ASP A 86 12.89 4.69 -9.04
C ASP A 86 12.58 4.03 -7.72
N ASN A 87 12.18 4.82 -6.74
CA ASN A 87 11.73 4.37 -5.45
C ASN A 87 10.30 4.87 -5.20
N SER A 88 9.32 3.99 -5.40
CA SER A 88 7.90 4.32 -5.25
C SER A 88 7.10 3.13 -4.72
N HIS A 89 5.97 3.41 -4.04
CA HIS A 89 5.05 2.39 -3.56
C HIS A 89 4.60 1.46 -4.70
N TYR A 90 4.39 2.01 -5.89
CA TYR A 90 4.02 1.24 -7.08
C TYR A 90 5.10 0.22 -7.47
N LYS A 91 6.37 0.63 -7.47
CA LYS A 91 7.48 -0.29 -7.79
C LYS A 91 7.67 -1.35 -6.69
N VAL A 92 7.44 -1.01 -5.42
CA VAL A 92 7.42 -1.99 -4.32
C VAL A 92 6.28 -2.99 -4.53
N TYR A 93 5.06 -2.51 -4.75
CA TYR A 93 3.87 -3.33 -5.00
C TYR A 93 4.09 -4.30 -6.17
N LYS A 94 4.62 -3.81 -7.29
CA LYS A 94 4.90 -4.64 -8.47
C LYS A 94 5.87 -5.79 -8.17
N ARG A 95 6.96 -5.51 -7.45
CA ARG A 95 7.93 -6.54 -7.02
C ARG A 95 7.30 -7.57 -6.09
N LEU A 96 6.38 -7.15 -5.21
CA LEU A 96 5.67 -8.06 -4.33
C LEU A 96 4.69 -8.97 -5.11
N VAL A 97 4.03 -8.44 -6.14
CA VAL A 97 3.20 -9.25 -7.06
C VAL A 97 4.07 -10.27 -7.81
N GLU A 98 5.23 -9.85 -8.32
CA GLU A 98 6.19 -10.75 -8.98
C GLU A 98 6.69 -11.84 -8.00
N THR A 99 7.01 -11.46 -6.77
CA THR A 99 7.42 -12.40 -5.70
C THR A 99 6.31 -13.40 -5.39
N ARG A 100 5.06 -12.94 -5.31
CA ARG A 100 3.89 -13.78 -5.08
C ARG A 100 3.64 -14.79 -6.21
N GLN A 101 4.02 -14.45 -7.45
CA GLN A 101 3.89 -15.34 -8.60
C GLN A 101 4.93 -16.46 -8.64
N THR A 102 5.99 -16.39 -7.82
CA THR A 102 6.99 -17.46 -7.72
C THR A 102 6.41 -18.72 -7.06
N PRO A 103 7.00 -19.91 -7.28
CA PRO A 103 6.55 -21.14 -6.64
C PRO A 103 6.45 -21.02 -5.11
N THR A 104 7.47 -20.45 -4.45
CA THR A 104 7.45 -20.20 -3.00
C THR A 104 6.33 -19.22 -2.59
N GLY A 105 6.07 -18.18 -3.38
CA GLY A 105 4.99 -17.23 -3.12
C GLY A 105 3.60 -17.89 -3.16
N GLN A 106 3.38 -18.79 -4.11
CA GLN A 106 2.10 -19.48 -4.31
C GLN A 106 1.89 -20.65 -3.35
N TYR A 107 2.90 -21.51 -3.19
CA TYR A 107 2.76 -22.81 -2.54
C TYR A 107 3.64 -22.99 -1.30
N GLY A 108 4.50 -22.02 -0.99
CA GLY A 108 5.41 -22.13 0.14
C GLY A 108 4.70 -22.12 1.49
N ASP A 109 5.17 -22.95 2.41
CA ASP A 109 4.73 -23.02 3.79
C ASP A 109 5.01 -21.70 4.51
N LEU A 110 4.12 -21.34 5.45
CA LEU A 110 4.23 -20.15 6.27
C LEU A 110 4.80 -20.49 7.65
N LEU A 111 5.86 -19.79 8.06
CA LEU A 111 6.33 -19.80 9.46
C LEU A 111 6.38 -18.37 9.97
N THR A 112 5.85 -18.12 11.17
CA THR A 112 5.76 -16.78 11.77
C THR A 112 6.68 -16.63 12.98
N TYR A 113 7.20 -15.43 13.20
CA TYR A 113 8.16 -15.11 14.24
C TYR A 113 7.89 -13.73 14.84
N VAL A 114 8.25 -13.56 16.11
CA VAL A 114 8.23 -12.28 16.83
C VAL A 114 9.63 -12.06 17.43
N PRO A 115 10.63 -11.66 16.62
CA PRO A 115 12.03 -11.55 17.09
C PRO A 115 12.27 -10.41 18.09
N SER A 116 11.36 -9.44 18.18
CA SER A 116 11.37 -8.40 19.21
C SER A 116 9.94 -7.93 19.49
N GLU A 117 9.74 -7.10 20.51
CA GLU A 117 8.43 -6.52 20.87
C GLU A 117 7.72 -5.84 19.69
N TRP A 118 8.48 -5.22 18.80
CA TRP A 118 7.95 -4.39 17.72
C TRP A 118 8.13 -4.99 16.34
N VAL A 119 8.83 -6.12 16.20
CA VAL A 119 9.09 -6.73 14.89
C VAL A 119 8.25 -7.98 14.74
N PHE A 120 7.40 -7.97 13.72
CA PHE A 120 6.74 -9.17 13.22
C PHE A 120 7.50 -9.65 11.99
N ALA A 121 7.73 -10.96 11.90
CA ALA A 121 8.39 -11.55 10.76
C ALA A 121 7.72 -12.87 10.36
N PHE A 122 7.84 -13.23 9.10
CA PHE A 122 7.43 -14.54 8.62
C PHE A 122 8.27 -14.99 7.43
N THR A 123 8.40 -16.29 7.27
CA THR A 123 9.03 -16.90 6.11
C THR A 123 8.00 -17.61 5.23
N ARG A 124 8.25 -17.58 3.92
CA ARG A 124 7.62 -18.46 2.93
C ARG A 124 8.70 -19.42 2.44
N VAL A 125 8.48 -20.71 2.61
CA VAL A 125 9.46 -21.76 2.32
C VAL A 125 8.88 -22.79 1.38
N LEU A 126 9.59 -23.12 0.31
CA LEU A 126 9.25 -24.25 -0.55
C LEU A 126 10.53 -25.01 -0.88
N HIS A 127 10.49 -26.34 -0.74
CA HIS A 127 11.66 -27.18 -0.98
C HIS A 127 12.18 -27.02 -2.41
N GLY A 128 13.49 -26.83 -2.58
CA GLY A 128 14.10 -26.65 -3.89
C GLY A 128 13.86 -25.28 -4.52
N GLN A 129 13.41 -24.29 -3.73
CA GLN A 129 13.11 -22.93 -4.19
C GLN A 129 13.66 -21.89 -3.20
N PRO A 130 13.91 -20.64 -3.63
CA PRO A 130 14.32 -19.57 -2.74
C PRO A 130 13.31 -19.34 -1.62
N THR A 131 13.81 -19.14 -0.39
CA THR A 131 13.00 -18.76 0.77
C THR A 131 12.87 -17.24 0.84
N TYR A 132 11.67 -16.75 1.14
CA TYR A 132 11.42 -15.34 1.41
C TYR A 132 11.23 -15.10 2.91
N LEU A 133 11.99 -14.19 3.49
CA LEU A 133 11.83 -13.70 4.86
C LEU A 133 11.30 -12.27 4.82
N THR A 134 10.06 -12.08 5.25
CA THR A 134 9.46 -10.76 5.41
C THR A 134 9.60 -10.32 6.86
N MET A 135 10.11 -9.11 7.08
CA MET A 135 10.25 -8.51 8.40
C MET A 135 9.61 -7.12 8.40
N ILE A 136 8.81 -6.83 9.41
CA ILE A 136 8.06 -5.59 9.56
C ILE A 136 8.32 -5.04 10.95
N ASN A 137 8.98 -3.87 11.02
CA ASN A 137 9.11 -3.12 12.27
C ASN A 137 7.86 -2.25 12.45
N MET A 138 7.01 -2.65 13.39
CA MET A 138 5.81 -1.93 13.77
C MET A 138 6.05 -0.84 14.82
N GLY A 139 7.27 -0.72 15.35
CA GLY A 139 7.65 0.21 16.39
C GLY A 139 7.93 1.62 15.89
N THR A 140 8.15 2.53 16.85
CA THR A 140 8.59 3.91 16.62
C THR A 140 10.10 4.08 16.73
N ASP A 141 10.81 3.02 17.14
CA ASP A 141 12.26 3.01 17.34
C ASP A 141 12.96 2.02 16.39
N TYR A 142 14.28 2.11 16.35
CA TYR A 142 15.12 1.13 15.64
C TYR A 142 14.99 -0.24 16.29
N ALA A 143 14.98 -1.29 15.48
CA ALA A 143 15.02 -2.67 15.96
C ALA A 143 16.24 -3.38 15.38
N TYR A 144 16.81 -4.30 16.15
CA TYR A 144 17.94 -5.13 15.75
C TYR A 144 17.51 -6.59 15.88
N VAL A 145 17.55 -7.32 14.77
CA VAL A 145 17.07 -8.71 14.70
C VAL A 145 18.10 -9.59 14.00
N GLN A 146 18.13 -10.89 14.29
CA GLN A 146 19.08 -11.82 13.67
C GLN A 146 18.33 -12.72 12.68
N PRO A 147 18.45 -12.51 11.36
CA PRO A 147 17.76 -13.31 10.35
C PRO A 147 18.05 -14.81 10.45
N THR A 148 19.26 -15.17 10.89
CA THR A 148 19.70 -16.57 11.08
C THR A 148 18.86 -17.35 12.10
N LYS A 149 18.19 -16.68 13.04
CA LYS A 149 17.26 -17.35 13.97
C LYS A 149 15.95 -17.77 13.31
N MET A 150 15.58 -17.12 12.20
CA MET A 150 14.35 -17.39 11.44
C MET A 150 14.62 -18.30 10.24
N ILE A 151 15.85 -18.28 9.72
CA ILE A 151 16.35 -19.18 8.67
C ILE A 151 17.66 -19.84 9.15
N PRO A 152 17.62 -20.91 9.96
CA PRO A 152 18.80 -21.49 10.60
C PRO A 152 19.80 -22.16 9.65
N ASN A 153 19.36 -22.63 8.47
CA ASN A 153 20.21 -23.28 7.46
C ASN A 153 20.50 -22.35 6.27
N THR A 154 20.48 -21.04 6.49
CA THR A 154 20.70 -20.05 5.43
C THR A 154 22.17 -19.97 5.01
N THR A 155 22.38 -19.48 3.79
CA THR A 155 23.66 -18.97 3.31
C THR A 155 24.19 -17.83 4.19
N ASP A 156 25.50 -17.60 4.17
CA ASP A 156 26.15 -16.48 4.88
C ASP A 156 25.66 -15.09 4.45
N THR A 157 24.87 -15.01 3.37
CA THR A 157 24.29 -13.78 2.83
C THR A 157 22.81 -13.97 2.46
N LEU A 158 22.05 -12.88 2.50
CA LEU A 158 20.70 -12.78 1.93
C LEU A 158 20.65 -11.63 0.92
N ILE A 159 19.69 -11.65 0.02
CA ILE A 159 19.46 -10.60 -0.97
C ILE A 159 18.20 -9.83 -0.58
N VAL A 160 18.24 -8.50 -0.65
CA VAL A 160 17.06 -7.66 -0.49
C VAL A 160 16.17 -7.79 -1.73
N GLN A 161 15.09 -8.55 -1.63
CA GLN A 161 14.13 -8.73 -2.73
C GLN A 161 13.24 -7.50 -2.90
N SER A 162 12.73 -6.96 -1.80
CA SER A 162 11.90 -5.75 -1.79
C SER A 162 12.06 -5.03 -0.46
N ALA A 163 12.18 -3.71 -0.49
CA ALA A 163 12.31 -2.90 0.71
C ALA A 163 11.33 -1.72 0.70
N SER A 164 10.82 -1.34 1.88
CA SER A 164 9.99 -0.15 2.01
C SER A 164 10.79 1.12 1.72
N LEU A 165 10.11 2.19 1.32
CA LEU A 165 10.77 3.44 0.91
C LEU A 165 11.66 4.04 2.02
N ASN A 166 11.29 3.83 3.28
CA ASN A 166 12.01 4.32 4.46
C ASN A 166 13.03 3.33 5.04
N SER A 167 13.20 2.14 4.45
CA SER A 167 14.03 1.05 5.01
C SER A 167 15.52 1.39 5.10
N GLY A 168 16.03 2.18 4.16
CA GLY A 168 17.46 2.45 4.00
C GLY A 168 18.21 1.36 3.25
N TYR A 169 17.51 0.36 2.71
CA TYR A 169 18.08 -0.73 1.92
C TYR A 169 17.68 -0.60 0.45
N SER A 170 18.55 -1.06 -0.45
CA SER A 170 18.30 -1.07 -1.89
C SER A 170 17.92 -2.47 -2.36
N ASN A 171 17.02 -2.55 -3.34
CA ASN A 171 16.66 -3.85 -3.93
C ASN A 171 17.89 -4.46 -4.65
N GLY A 172 18.13 -5.75 -4.45
CA GLY A 172 19.31 -6.47 -4.93
C GLY A 172 20.55 -6.33 -4.04
N GLU A 173 20.49 -5.53 -2.97
CA GLU A 173 21.58 -5.42 -2.00
C GLU A 173 21.83 -6.76 -1.30
N VAL A 174 23.10 -7.15 -1.20
CA VAL A 174 23.53 -8.39 -0.54
C VAL A 174 23.87 -8.08 0.91
N ILE A 175 23.13 -8.70 1.82
CA ILE A 175 23.24 -8.51 3.26
C ILE A 175 24.03 -9.67 3.86
N PRO A 176 25.24 -9.43 4.39
CA PRO A 176 25.97 -10.46 5.13
C PRO A 176 25.27 -10.77 6.45
N LEU A 177 25.16 -12.05 6.77
CA LEU A 177 24.56 -12.56 8.01
C LEU A 177 25.60 -13.03 9.02
N ILE A 178 26.78 -13.42 8.55
CA ILE A 178 27.86 -13.93 9.40
C ILE A 178 29.15 -13.22 9.04
N GLN A 179 29.85 -12.71 10.05
CA GLN A 179 31.18 -12.13 9.89
C GLN A 179 32.09 -12.64 11.01
N HIS A 180 33.24 -13.20 10.63
CA HIS A 180 34.20 -13.81 11.58
C HIS A 180 33.55 -14.83 12.55
N GLY A 181 32.61 -15.64 12.06
CA GLY A 181 31.92 -16.65 12.87
C GLY A 181 30.86 -16.09 13.84
N LYS A 182 30.56 -14.78 13.78
CA LYS A 182 29.48 -14.15 14.56
C LYS A 182 28.29 -13.83 13.67
N HIS A 183 27.09 -14.16 14.15
CA HIS A 183 25.85 -13.72 13.53
C HIS A 183 25.69 -12.20 13.68
N LEU A 184 25.38 -11.53 12.57
CA LEU A 184 25.20 -10.09 12.51
C LEU A 184 23.76 -9.71 12.83
N ASP A 185 23.61 -8.57 13.50
CA ASP A 185 22.32 -7.95 13.73
C ASP A 185 21.88 -7.15 12.49
N PHE A 186 20.67 -7.41 12.03
CA PHE A 186 20.00 -6.68 10.97
C PHE A 186 19.25 -5.48 11.59
N MET A 187 19.64 -4.27 11.19
CA MET A 187 19.04 -3.03 11.66
C MET A 187 17.76 -2.71 10.87
N MET A 188 16.67 -2.45 11.56
CA MET A 188 15.42 -1.98 10.97
C MET A 188 15.09 -0.58 11.47
N ARG A 189 14.83 0.35 10.55
CA ARG A 189 14.33 1.69 10.89
C ARG A 189 12.91 1.63 11.44
N PRO A 190 12.47 2.64 12.20
CA PRO A 190 11.08 2.78 12.63
C PRO A 190 10.13 2.65 11.45
N LYS A 191 9.06 1.87 11.61
CA LYS A 191 8.02 1.69 10.60
C LYS A 191 8.52 1.18 9.23
N SER A 192 9.70 0.56 9.19
CA SER A 192 10.26 -0.02 7.98
C SER A 192 9.87 -1.48 7.80
N SER A 193 9.89 -1.95 6.56
CA SER A 193 9.70 -3.35 6.24
C SER A 193 10.64 -3.78 5.11
N VAL A 194 11.04 -5.04 5.14
CA VAL A 194 11.94 -5.63 4.15
C VAL A 194 11.54 -7.07 3.87
N VAL A 195 11.72 -7.49 2.63
CA VAL A 195 11.65 -8.87 2.18
C VAL A 195 13.05 -9.27 1.74
N LEU A 196 13.62 -10.21 2.46
CA LEU A 196 14.89 -10.85 2.15
C LEU A 196 14.65 -12.17 1.44
N MET A 197 15.57 -12.57 0.58
CA MET A 197 15.53 -13.81 -0.17
C MET A 197 16.86 -14.55 -0.03
N THR A 198 16.81 -15.88 0.07
CA THR A 198 18.01 -16.72 0.03
C THR A 198 18.60 -16.74 -1.38
N ASN A 199 19.93 -16.78 -1.48
CA ASN A 199 20.60 -16.89 -2.78
C ASN A 199 20.53 -18.31 -3.36
N ASP A 200 20.38 -19.32 -2.48
CA ASP A 200 20.33 -20.72 -2.88
C ASP A 200 18.90 -21.23 -3.10
N GLU A 201 18.73 -22.05 -4.14
CA GLU A 201 17.57 -22.91 -4.38
C GLU A 201 17.48 -24.09 -3.38
N GLN A 202 18.47 -24.26 -2.49
CA GLN A 202 18.69 -25.47 -1.68
C GLN A 202 18.60 -25.24 -0.16
N VAL A 203 17.87 -24.22 0.31
CA VAL A 203 17.64 -24.07 1.77
C VAL A 203 16.49 -24.98 2.19
N SER A 204 16.80 -26.19 2.64
CA SER A 204 15.83 -27.10 3.26
C SER A 204 15.50 -26.61 4.68
N ILE A 205 14.53 -25.69 4.79
CA ILE A 205 13.82 -25.50 6.07
C ILE A 205 12.67 -26.48 6.07
N THR A 206 12.89 -27.68 6.59
CA THR A 206 11.78 -28.59 6.84
C THR A 206 10.98 -28.03 8.02
N PRO A 207 9.69 -27.70 7.88
CA PRO A 207 8.86 -27.35 9.02
C PRO A 207 8.91 -28.49 10.05
N PRO A 208 8.94 -28.21 11.37
CA PRO A 208 8.84 -29.27 12.37
C PRO A 208 7.57 -30.11 12.13
N GLY A 209 7.74 -31.38 11.78
CA GLY A 209 6.63 -32.31 11.52
C GLY A 209 6.44 -32.75 10.05
N TYR A 210 7.15 -32.15 9.09
CA TYR A 210 7.08 -32.59 7.69
C TYR A 210 7.94 -33.86 7.49
N ARG A 211 7.31 -35.04 7.34
CA ARG A 211 8.00 -36.20 6.75
C ARG A 211 8.00 -36.01 5.24
N LEU A 212 9.18 -36.04 4.62
CA LEU A 212 9.28 -36.18 3.17
C LEU A 212 8.46 -37.42 2.77
N PRO A 213 7.49 -37.33 1.86
CA PRO A 213 6.95 -38.53 1.24
C PRO A 213 8.13 -39.26 0.60
N ALA A 214 8.25 -40.56 0.90
CA ALA A 214 9.33 -41.38 0.39
C ALA A 214 9.45 -41.16 -1.13
N SER A 215 10.65 -40.80 -1.57
CA SER A 215 11.04 -40.56 -2.96
C SER A 215 10.46 -41.64 -3.89
N THR A 216 9.28 -41.38 -4.44
CA THR A 216 8.83 -42.05 -5.66
C THR A 216 9.48 -41.29 -6.80
N ASN A 217 10.39 -41.95 -7.50
CA ASN A 217 11.06 -41.48 -8.70
C ASN A 217 10.04 -41.25 -9.83
N GLY A 218 9.19 -40.23 -9.70
CA GLY A 218 8.24 -39.78 -10.69
C GLY A 218 8.34 -38.27 -10.85
N PRO A 219 8.14 -37.72 -12.06
CA PRO A 219 8.15 -36.28 -12.26
C PRO A 219 7.08 -35.64 -11.36
N MET A 220 7.46 -34.60 -10.61
CA MET A 220 6.51 -33.76 -9.89
C MET A 220 5.46 -33.27 -10.89
N TYR A 221 4.21 -33.69 -10.68
CA TYR A 221 3.09 -33.27 -11.51
C TYR A 221 2.75 -31.82 -11.13
N LEU A 222 3.38 -30.86 -11.80
CA LEU A 222 2.85 -29.50 -11.83
C LEU A 222 1.51 -29.56 -12.55
N PRO A 223 0.39 -29.16 -11.92
CA PRO A 223 -0.87 -29.04 -12.65
C PRO A 223 -0.63 -28.06 -13.81
N PRO A 224 -1.17 -28.33 -15.00
CA PRO A 224 -1.03 -27.42 -16.13
C PRO A 224 -1.58 -26.04 -15.73
N PRO A 225 -0.99 -24.95 -16.24
CA PRO A 225 -1.52 -23.61 -16.00
C PRO A 225 -3.01 -23.59 -16.39
N PRO A 226 -3.86 -22.83 -15.67
CA PRO A 226 -5.27 -22.75 -16.01
C PRO A 226 -5.39 -22.33 -17.47
N THR A 227 -6.00 -23.19 -18.29
CA THR A 227 -6.35 -22.85 -19.66
C THR A 227 -7.17 -21.59 -19.63
N TYR A 228 -6.63 -20.50 -20.20
CA TYR A 228 -7.41 -19.31 -20.47
C TYR A 228 -8.64 -19.75 -21.26
N LEU A 229 -9.81 -19.65 -20.63
CA LEU A 229 -11.06 -19.74 -21.37
C LEU A 229 -10.99 -18.68 -22.46
N PRO A 230 -11.23 -19.03 -23.75
CA PRO A 230 -11.35 -18.01 -24.77
C PRO A 230 -12.47 -17.03 -24.35
N PRO A 231 -12.38 -15.74 -24.74
CA PRO A 231 -13.47 -14.82 -24.51
C PRO A 231 -14.75 -15.44 -25.07
N TYR A 232 -15.81 -15.44 -24.27
CA TYR A 232 -17.13 -15.93 -24.69
C TYR A 232 -17.46 -15.31 -26.06
N PRO A 233 -17.88 -16.11 -27.06
CA PRO A 233 -18.36 -15.55 -28.30
C PRO A 233 -19.53 -14.62 -27.98
N SER A 234 -19.47 -13.41 -28.52
CA SER A 234 -20.53 -12.40 -28.40
C SER A 234 -21.78 -12.97 -29.06
N GLY A 235 -22.63 -13.65 -28.28
CA GLY A 235 -23.96 -14.00 -28.73
C GLY A 235 -24.73 -12.72 -29.06
N PRO A 236 -25.66 -12.74 -30.03
CA PRO A 236 -26.51 -11.59 -30.28
C PRO A 236 -27.26 -11.27 -28.98
N GLY A 237 -27.08 -10.05 -28.49
CA GLY A 237 -27.84 -9.57 -27.34
C GLY A 237 -29.35 -9.64 -27.62
N PRO A 238 -30.19 -9.69 -26.58
CA PRO A 238 -31.64 -9.73 -26.77
C PRO A 238 -32.06 -8.53 -27.64
N GLU A 239 -32.79 -8.80 -28.71
CA GLU A 239 -33.35 -7.77 -29.58
C GLU A 239 -34.16 -6.79 -28.73
N ARG A 240 -33.89 -5.49 -28.89
CA ARG A 240 -34.77 -4.46 -28.34
C ARG A 240 -36.17 -4.67 -28.94
N PRO A 241 -37.25 -4.64 -28.14
CA PRO A 241 -38.59 -4.65 -28.68
C PRO A 241 -38.74 -3.49 -29.66
N LYS A 242 -39.19 -3.78 -30.89
CA LYS A 242 -39.56 -2.76 -31.86
C LYS A 242 -40.71 -1.94 -31.26
N VAL A 243 -40.53 -0.64 -31.19
CA VAL A 243 -41.60 0.30 -30.84
C VAL A 243 -42.54 0.37 -32.04
N ASP A 244 -43.79 -0.05 -31.87
CA ASP A 244 -44.84 0.10 -32.87
C ASP A 244 -45.09 1.60 -33.13
N PRO A 245 -45.08 2.07 -34.40
CA PRO A 245 -45.26 3.50 -34.71
C PRO A 245 -46.66 4.05 -34.42
N ASP A 246 -47.66 3.19 -34.16
CA ASP A 246 -49.07 3.57 -34.22
C ASP A 246 -49.83 3.53 -32.87
N ASN A 247 -49.15 3.37 -31.73
CA ASN A 247 -49.80 3.51 -30.42
C ASN A 247 -49.62 4.90 -29.82
N SER A 248 -50.35 5.85 -30.42
CA SER A 248 -50.56 7.20 -29.91
C SER A 248 -51.68 7.23 -28.85
N PHE A 249 -51.33 7.50 -27.59
CA PHE A 249 -52.19 8.30 -26.72
C PHE A 249 -51.46 9.61 -26.47
N GLY A 250 -51.90 10.65 -27.19
CA GLY A 250 -51.24 11.95 -27.26
C GLY A 250 -51.50 12.84 -26.05
N MET A 251 -50.47 13.61 -25.71
CA MET A 251 -50.57 14.99 -25.21
C MET A 251 -49.45 15.77 -25.89
N GLY A 252 -49.84 16.81 -26.64
CA GLY A 252 -48.97 17.56 -27.56
C GLY A 252 -48.02 18.56 -26.90
N PRO A 253 -47.31 19.38 -27.70
CA PRO A 253 -46.22 20.24 -27.24
C PRO A 253 -46.76 21.59 -26.73
N GLY A 254 -46.40 21.95 -25.49
CA GLY A 254 -46.65 23.30 -24.97
C GLY A 254 -46.50 23.41 -23.46
N GLY A 255 -45.75 24.43 -23.02
CA GLY A 255 -45.93 25.04 -21.69
C GLY A 255 -44.90 24.67 -20.62
N VAL A 256 -43.96 25.59 -20.40
CA VAL A 256 -43.20 25.73 -19.14
C VAL A 256 -44.19 26.04 -18.01
N PRO A 257 -44.17 25.34 -16.85
CA PRO A 257 -44.98 25.75 -15.70
C PRO A 257 -44.33 26.92 -14.94
N PRO A 258 -45.09 27.94 -14.52
CA PRO A 258 -44.56 29.10 -13.80
C PRO A 258 -44.57 28.93 -12.27
N GLY A 259 -43.59 29.53 -11.59
CA GLY A 259 -43.69 29.99 -10.19
C GLY A 259 -42.34 29.99 -9.42
N PRO A 260 -42.11 30.86 -8.42
CA PRO A 260 -42.83 32.07 -8.00
C PRO A 260 -42.07 33.38 -8.37
N GLY A 261 -42.81 34.48 -8.46
CA GLY A 261 -42.34 35.77 -8.99
C GLY A 261 -41.19 36.42 -8.22
N MET A 262 -40.19 36.88 -8.97
CA MET A 262 -39.31 37.97 -8.57
C MET A 262 -39.97 39.31 -8.91
N GLY A 263 -40.16 40.15 -7.89
CA GLY A 263 -40.37 41.59 -8.08
C GLY A 263 -39.07 42.27 -8.54
N PRO A 264 -39.15 43.47 -9.15
CA PRO A 264 -38.08 44.00 -9.98
C PRO A 264 -37.09 44.87 -9.20
N GLY A 265 -35.82 44.80 -9.62
CA GLY A 265 -34.80 45.81 -9.34
C GLY A 265 -33.73 45.36 -8.37
N PHE A 266 -32.53 45.06 -8.88
CA PHE A 266 -31.31 45.79 -8.56
C PHE A 266 -30.22 45.33 -9.54
N GLY A 267 -29.60 46.32 -10.19
CA GLY A 267 -28.71 46.14 -11.33
C GLY A 267 -27.38 45.46 -11.01
N PHE A 268 -26.76 44.95 -12.07
CA PHE A 268 -25.35 44.57 -12.11
C PHE A 268 -24.48 45.76 -11.68
N ASN A 269 -23.70 45.58 -10.62
CA ASN A 269 -22.57 46.45 -10.29
C ASN A 269 -21.26 45.76 -10.77
N PRO A 270 -20.47 46.35 -11.69
CA PRO A 270 -19.23 45.76 -12.20
C PRO A 270 -17.99 45.87 -11.28
N ASP A 271 -18.10 46.46 -10.08
CA ASP A 271 -16.94 46.86 -9.26
C ASP A 271 -16.20 45.74 -8.48
N TRP A 272 -16.27 44.47 -8.89
CA TRP A 272 -15.48 43.40 -8.25
C TRP A 272 -14.05 43.26 -8.81
N MET A 273 -13.73 43.97 -9.89
CA MET A 273 -12.40 43.94 -10.54
C MET A 273 -11.45 45.09 -10.13
N THR A 274 -11.72 45.84 -9.06
CA THR A 274 -10.86 46.98 -8.64
C THR A 274 -10.59 47.07 -7.14
N ASN A 275 -10.81 46.01 -6.36
CA ASN A 275 -10.50 46.05 -4.94
C ASN A 275 -8.99 45.83 -4.69
N ASP A 276 -8.27 46.92 -4.44
CA ASP A 276 -6.84 47.01 -4.06
C ASP A 276 -6.50 46.38 -2.68
N ARG A 277 -7.37 45.52 -2.13
CA ARG A 277 -7.23 44.90 -0.80
C ARG A 277 -6.79 43.44 -0.79
N MET A 278 -6.35 42.89 -1.92
CA MET A 278 -5.66 41.60 -1.96
C MET A 278 -4.29 41.73 -2.65
N LYS A 279 -3.37 42.43 -1.99
CA LYS A 279 -1.93 42.21 -2.21
C LYS A 279 -1.41 41.33 -1.07
N PRO A 280 -0.70 40.22 -1.35
CA PRO A 280 0.01 39.49 -0.30
C PRO A 280 1.08 40.41 0.30
N PRO A 281 1.35 40.34 1.62
CA PRO A 281 2.39 41.18 2.22
C PRO A 281 3.76 40.82 1.63
N PHE A 282 4.44 41.83 1.10
CA PHE A 282 5.82 41.77 0.64
C PHE A 282 6.74 41.55 1.85
N MET A 283 7.40 40.39 1.96
CA MET A 283 8.43 40.14 2.97
C MET A 283 9.81 40.59 2.45
N PRO A 284 10.54 41.47 3.16
CA PRO A 284 11.93 41.79 2.81
C PRO A 284 12.89 40.65 3.25
N PRO A 285 14.02 40.45 2.55
CA PRO A 285 14.94 39.35 2.83
C PRO A 285 15.69 39.57 4.17
N GLY A 286 15.40 38.72 5.15
CA GLY A 286 16.08 38.69 6.44
C GLY A 286 17.37 37.86 6.42
N ARG A 287 18.47 38.45 6.91
CA ARG A 287 19.82 37.87 7.06
C ARG A 287 19.86 36.64 7.99
N PRO A 288 20.86 35.75 7.85
CA PRO A 288 21.00 34.54 8.66
C PRO A 288 21.47 34.89 10.09
N SER A 289 20.68 34.49 11.09
CA SER A 289 21.07 34.53 12.50
C SER A 289 21.80 33.24 12.89
N ARG A 290 23.08 33.41 13.21
CA ARG A 290 24.01 32.47 13.83
C ARG A 290 23.60 32.25 15.29
N THR A 291 23.16 31.05 15.66
CA THR A 291 22.98 30.68 17.07
C THR A 291 24.18 29.86 17.54
N THR A 292 24.93 30.46 18.46
CA THR A 292 26.03 29.87 19.21
C THR A 292 25.55 28.79 20.17
N VAL A 293 26.24 27.64 20.17
CA VAL A 293 26.09 26.56 21.16
C VAL A 293 26.70 27.03 22.49
N SER A 294 25.93 26.96 23.59
CA SER A 294 26.45 27.06 24.95
C SER A 294 26.38 25.68 25.61
N PRO A 295 27.48 25.13 26.16
CA PRO A 295 27.51 23.81 26.76
C PRO A 295 27.16 23.92 28.25
N ASP A 296 25.98 23.47 28.63
CA ASP A 296 25.70 22.86 29.95
C ASP A 296 24.19 22.67 30.14
N SER A 297 23.69 21.49 29.76
CA SER A 297 22.55 20.88 30.45
C SER A 297 22.58 19.37 30.25
N LYS A 298 22.75 18.64 31.37
CA LYS A 298 22.67 17.18 31.43
C LYS A 298 21.28 16.71 30.96
N PRO A 299 21.17 15.61 30.19
CA PRO A 299 19.88 15.13 29.71
C PRO A 299 19.09 14.55 30.89
N LYS A 300 17.90 15.09 31.13
CA LYS A 300 16.87 14.44 31.95
C LYS A 300 16.24 13.34 31.09
N ASN A 301 16.26 12.11 31.61
CA ASN A 301 15.58 10.95 31.06
C ASN A 301 14.12 11.28 30.74
N ALA A 302 13.79 11.39 29.46
CA ALA A 302 12.43 11.29 28.97
C ALA A 302 12.17 9.82 28.68
N ALA A 303 11.50 9.13 29.60
CA ALA A 303 10.86 7.86 29.28
C ALA A 303 9.88 8.11 28.13
N SER A 304 10.13 7.53 26.96
CA SER A 304 9.21 7.62 25.83
C SER A 304 7.91 6.94 26.23
N ALA A 305 6.80 7.65 26.09
CA ALA A 305 5.48 7.07 26.27
C ALA A 305 5.24 6.06 25.13
N VAL A 306 5.46 4.79 25.46
CA VAL A 306 5.21 3.60 24.66
C VAL A 306 3.73 3.56 24.23
N SER A 307 3.45 3.20 22.97
CA SER A 307 2.08 2.92 22.51
C SER A 307 1.79 1.41 22.69
N PRO A 308 0.95 0.99 23.65
CA PRO A 308 0.67 -0.43 23.91
C PRO A 308 0.01 -1.14 22.74
N ALA A 309 -0.61 -0.39 21.81
CA ALA A 309 -1.44 -0.94 20.74
C ALA A 309 -0.63 -1.76 19.71
N ALA A 310 0.60 -1.36 19.39
CA ALA A 310 1.39 -2.08 18.38
C ALA A 310 1.98 -3.39 18.92
N ALA A 311 2.39 -3.44 20.19
CA ALA A 311 2.84 -4.68 20.83
C ALA A 311 1.69 -5.70 20.94
N VAL A 312 0.50 -5.23 21.34
CA VAL A 312 -0.72 -6.06 21.36
C VAL A 312 -1.09 -6.56 19.97
N PHE A 313 -0.97 -5.72 18.93
CA PHE A 313 -1.27 -6.12 17.56
C PHE A 313 -0.31 -7.20 17.02
N VAL A 314 0.99 -7.09 17.30
CA VAL A 314 1.98 -8.13 16.95
C VAL A 314 1.66 -9.45 17.66
N GLN A 315 1.31 -9.40 18.95
CA GLN A 315 0.92 -10.57 19.71
C GLN A 315 -0.39 -11.19 19.19
N LEU A 316 -1.39 -10.38 18.83
CA LEU A 316 -2.66 -10.86 18.26
C LEU A 316 -2.47 -11.52 16.90
N ILE A 317 -1.65 -10.94 16.02
CA ILE A 317 -1.32 -11.55 14.72
C ILE A 317 -0.60 -12.89 14.95
N SER A 318 0.40 -12.92 15.84
CA SER A 318 1.13 -14.15 16.14
C SER A 318 0.21 -15.23 16.73
N ALA A 319 -0.69 -14.86 17.64
CA ALA A 319 -1.65 -15.79 18.25
C ALA A 319 -2.68 -16.30 17.23
N TYR A 320 -3.17 -15.43 16.34
CA TYR A 320 -4.09 -15.80 15.27
C TYR A 320 -3.48 -16.85 14.32
N PHE A 321 -2.22 -16.65 13.91
CA PHE A 321 -1.53 -17.61 13.05
C PHE A 321 -1.12 -18.90 13.77
N ALA A 322 -0.75 -18.82 15.05
CA ALA A 322 -0.49 -20.01 15.86
C ALA A 322 -1.75 -20.89 15.98
N TYR A 323 -2.92 -20.28 16.20
CA TYR A 323 -4.20 -20.96 16.29
C TYR A 323 -4.60 -21.68 14.99
N PHE A 324 -4.33 -21.08 13.83
CA PHE A 324 -4.63 -21.69 12.53
C PHE A 324 -3.67 -22.82 12.15
N LYS A 325 -2.49 -22.90 12.77
CA LYS A 325 -1.52 -23.98 12.52
C LYS A 325 -1.87 -25.28 13.26
N GLU A 326 -2.72 -25.22 14.28
CA GLU A 326 -3.17 -26.37 15.08
C GLU A 326 -4.48 -27.02 14.56
N ARG A 327 -5.05 -26.51 13.46
CA ARG A 327 -6.24 -27.06 12.80
C ARG A 327 -5.93 -27.55 11.40
#